data_AF-A0A1M5LX52-F1
#
_entry.id   AF-A0A1M5LX52-F1
#
_cell.length_a   1.000
_cell.length_b   1.000
_cell.length_c   1.000
_cell.angle_alpha   90.00
_cell.angle_beta   90.00
_cell.angle_gamma   90.00
#
_symmetry.space_group_name_H-M   'P 1'
#
loop_
_entity.id
_entity.type
_entity.pdbx_description
1 polymer ?
#
loop_
_entity_poly.entity_id
_entity_poly.type
_entity_poly.pdbx_seq_one_letter_code
_entity_poly.pdbx_strand_id
1 'polypeptide(L)' 'MVYPKRLKPGDTVGIIAPAGPAKLGKVQDALPLFKQLGLKVKLG' A
#
# COMPACT_ATOMS: atom_id res chain seq x y z
N MET A 1 -9.22 -23.58 5.13
CA MET A 1 -8.45 -22.31 5.20
C MET A 1 -8.45 -21.68 3.82
N VAL A 2 -8.64 -20.36 3.73
CA VAL A 2 -8.61 -19.61 2.46
C VAL A 2 -7.30 -18.84 2.38
N TYR A 3 -6.59 -18.97 1.25
CA TYR A 3 -5.34 -18.24 1.00
C TYR A 3 -5.55 -17.18 -0.08
N PRO A 4 -5.08 -15.94 0.13
CA PRO A 4 -5.18 -14.89 -0.88
C PRO A 4 -4.26 -15.18 -2.07
N LYS A 5 -4.59 -14.59 -3.21
CA LYS A 5 -3.70 -14.59 -4.37
C LYS A 5 -2.40 -13.85 -4.03
N ARG A 6 -1.28 -14.33 -4.57
CA ARG A 6 0.02 -13.66 -4.42
C ARG A 6 0.01 -12.33 -5.16
N LEU A 7 0.71 -11.36 -4.59
CA LEU A 7 0.95 -10.06 -5.19
C LEU A 7 1.89 -10.19 -6.41
N LYS A 8 1.61 -9.41 -7.46
CA LYS A 8 2.41 -9.33 -8.68
C LYS A 8 2.72 -7.87 -9.03
N PRO A 9 3.80 -7.59 -9.78
CA PRO A 9 4.00 -6.28 -10.38
C PRO A 9 2.76 -5.84 -11.18
N GLY A 10 2.35 -4.60 -11.00
CA GLY A 10 1.15 -4.00 -11.60
C GLY A 10 -0.09 -4.01 -10.69
N ASP A 11 -0.09 -4.83 -9.63
CA ASP A 11 -1.20 -4.91 -8.67
C ASP A 11 -1.32 -3.64 -7.82
N THR A 12 -2.52 -3.42 -7.27
CA THR A 12 -2.84 -2.27 -6.42
C THR A 12 -2.86 -2.68 -4.94
N VAL A 13 -2.15 -1.94 -4.10
CA VAL A 13 -2.19 -2.05 -2.65
C VAL A 13 -3.01 -0.89 -2.07
N GLY A 14 -4.01 -1.23 -1.25
CA GLY A 14 -4.77 -0.26 -0.46
C GLY A 14 -4.07 0.03 0.86
N ILE A 15 -3.91 1.30 1.22
CA ILE A 15 -3.36 1.74 2.51
C ILE A 15 -4.48 2.40 3.30
N ILE A 16 -4.77 1.83 4.46
CA ILE A 16 -5.82 2.28 5.38
C ILE A 16 -5.25 2.52 6.78
N ALA A 17 -5.91 3.36 7.55
CA ALA A 17 -5.53 3.69 8.93
C ALA A 17 -6.65 3.30 9.92
N PRO A 18 -6.90 1.99 10.13
CA PRO A 18 -8.08 1.51 10.84
C PRO A 18 -8.05 1.80 12.36
N ALA A 19 -6.87 2.03 12.94
CA ALA A 19 -6.71 2.27 14.36
C ALA A 19 -6.73 3.77 14.73
N GLY A 20 -6.08 4.62 13.94
CA GLY A 20 -5.94 6.04 14.24
C GLY A 20 -5.22 6.79 13.11
N PRO A 21 -5.17 8.14 13.16
CA PRO A 21 -4.68 8.94 12.05
C PRO A 21 -3.21 8.66 11.75
N ALA A 22 -2.92 8.34 10.48
CA ALA A 22 -1.56 8.22 10.00
C ALA A 22 -0.89 9.59 9.83
N LYS A 23 0.41 9.67 10.08
CA LYS A 23 1.20 10.90 9.83
C LYS A 23 1.44 11.04 8.32
N LEU A 24 0.68 11.91 7.66
CA LEU A 24 0.67 12.03 6.19
C LEU A 24 2.05 12.24 5.55
N GLY A 25 2.94 13.04 6.16
CA GLY A 25 4.30 13.21 5.66
C GLY A 25 5.06 11.89 5.54
N LYS A 26 5.01 11.06 6.61
CA LYS A 26 5.63 9.72 6.59
C LYS A 26 4.98 8.77 5.58
N VAL A 27 3.67 8.91 5.37
CA VAL A 27 2.95 8.11 4.36
C VAL A 27 3.46 8.47 2.97
N GLN A 28 3.57 9.76 2.66
CA GLN A 28 4.06 10.26 1.38
C GLN A 28 5.50 9.82 1.10
N ASP A 29 6.38 9.92 2.10
CA ASP A 29 7.78 9.48 2.01
C ASP A 29 7.92 7.98 1.68
N ALA A 30 6.96 7.17 2.12
CA ALA A 30 6.95 5.73 1.89
C ALA A 30 6.32 5.30 0.55
N LEU A 31 5.53 6.15 -0.12
CA LEU A 31 4.88 5.80 -1.39
C LEU A 31 5.84 5.37 -2.52
N PRO A 32 7.02 6.00 -2.69
CA PRO A 32 7.97 5.61 -3.72
C PRO A 32 8.44 4.15 -3.61
N LEU A 33 8.54 3.60 -2.39
CA LEU A 33 8.92 2.21 -2.17
C LEU A 33 7.99 1.24 -2.91
N PHE A 34 6.68 1.44 -2.81
CA PHE A 34 5.69 0.59 -3.48
C PHE A 34 5.79 0.70 -5.01
N LYS A 35 6.06 1.91 -5.53
CA LYS A 35 6.28 2.10 -6.97
C LYS A 35 7.54 1.38 -7.46
N GLN A 36 8.63 1.41 -6.68
CA GLN A 36 9.87 0.69 -7.00
C GLN A 36 9.66 -0.84 -7.01
N LEU A 37 8.74 -1.35 -6.19
CA LEU A 37 8.30 -2.75 -6.21
C LEU A 37 7.35 -3.08 -7.38
N GLY A 38 7.06 -2.11 -8.25
CA GLY A 38 6.15 -2.26 -9.38
C GLY A 38 4.67 -2.21 -9.00
N LEU A 39 4.32 -1.70 -7.82
CA LEU A 39 2.95 -1.70 -7.30
C LEU A 39 2.28 -0.33 -7.45
N LYS A 40 0.96 -0.34 -7.57
CA LYS A 40 0.11 0.86 -7.50
C LYS A 40 -0.38 1.06 -6.07
N VAL A 41 -0.57 2.31 -5.65
CA VAL A 41 -1.08 2.64 -4.31
C VAL A 41 -2.42 3.34 -4.39
N LYS A 42 -3.37 2.91 -3.56
CA LYS A 42 -4.62 3.63 -3.30
C LYS A 42 -4.69 3.97 -1.81
N LEU A 43 -4.84 5.25 -1.49
CA LEU A 43 -5.09 5.71 -0.13
C LEU A 43 -6.60 5.74 0.13
N GLY A 44 -7.02 5.25 1.31
CA GLY A 44 -8.43 5.21 1.71
C GLY A 44 -9.09 3.84 1.58
#